data_AF-A0A7K2E2R1-F1
#
_entry.id   AF-A0A7K2E2R1-F1
#
_cell.length_a   1.000
_cell.length_b   1.000
_cell.length_c   1.000
_cell.angle_alpha   90.00
_cell.angle_beta   90.00
_cell.angle_gamma   90.00
#
_symmetry.space_group_name_H-M   'P 1'
#
loop_
_entity.id
_entity.type
_entity.pdbx_description
1 polymer ?
#
loop_
_entity_poly.entity_id
_entity_poly.type
_entity_poly.pdbx_seq_one_letter_code
_entity_poly.pdbx_strand_id
1 'polypeptide(L)'
;MTDASSISDAEASKAHRSLGLTAEVADTDAYANTVERFRARRIALPTFAELRDPSTIPAARLAALAGVDRNEPDAANLFRVHWFGRLDGSGPHDVPDYVELPTEMTGVDARIVLALGNRFPMIRAHKVLAAYA
;
A
#
# COMPACT_ATOMS: atom_id res chain seq x y z
N MET A 1 15.52 -14.27 -16.26
CA MET A 1 16.19 -13.15 -15.57
C MET A 1 16.18 -11.98 -16.54
N THR A 2 15.07 -11.25 -16.57
CA THR A 2 14.84 -10.17 -17.55
C THR A 2 15.47 -8.91 -16.96
N ASP A 3 16.44 -8.37 -17.70
CA ASP A 3 17.11 -7.12 -17.42
C ASP A 3 16.06 -5.99 -17.38
N ALA A 4 15.87 -5.38 -16.21
CA ALA A 4 15.03 -4.20 -16.08
C ALA A 4 15.84 -3.02 -16.60
N SER A 5 15.80 -2.80 -17.91
CA SER A 5 16.44 -1.66 -18.57
C SER A 5 16.13 -0.38 -17.80
N SER A 6 17.16 0.28 -17.28
CA SER A 6 17.05 1.55 -16.58
C SER A 6 16.44 2.61 -17.50
N ILE A 7 15.37 3.26 -17.06
CA ILE A 7 14.74 4.39 -17.77
C ILE A 7 15.77 5.51 -17.94
N SER A 8 15.87 6.07 -19.14
CA SER A 8 16.79 7.18 -19.41
C SER A 8 16.26 8.52 -18.88
N ASP A 9 17.16 9.45 -18.56
CA ASP A 9 16.79 10.81 -18.09
C ASP A 9 15.88 11.57 -19.09
N ALA A 10 16.07 11.30 -20.39
CA ALA A 10 15.26 11.89 -21.45
C ALA A 10 13.81 11.39 -21.41
N GLU A 11 13.60 10.10 -21.14
CA GLU A 11 12.27 9.51 -20.99
C GLU A 11 11.57 9.99 -19.73
N ALA A 12 12.31 10.11 -18.62
CA ALA A 12 11.81 10.72 -17.38
C ALA A 12 11.37 12.17 -17.59
N SER A 13 12.18 12.99 -18.27
CA SER A 13 11.87 14.39 -18.57
C SER A 13 10.67 14.55 -19.52
N LYS A 14 10.50 13.61 -20.47
CA LYS A 14 9.32 13.58 -21.35
C LYS A 14 8.05 13.21 -20.56
N ALA A 15 8.12 12.17 -19.73
CA ALA A 15 7.02 11.76 -18.86
C ALA A 15 6.61 12.87 -17.88
N HIS A 16 7.60 13.59 -17.33
CA HIS A 16 7.36 14.78 -16.50
C HIS A 16 6.49 15.81 -17.23
N ARG A 17 6.85 16.20 -18.45
CA ARG A 17 6.11 17.22 -19.23
C ARG A 17 4.75 16.75 -19.71
N SER A 18 4.60 15.49 -20.12
CA SER A 18 3.35 15.01 -20.74
C SER A 18 2.37 14.37 -19.76
N LEU A 19 2.84 13.83 -18.64
CA LEU A 19 2.04 13.06 -17.68
C LEU A 19 2.02 13.67 -16.27
N GLY A 20 2.80 14.73 -16.01
CA GLY A 20 2.92 15.32 -14.68
C GLY A 20 3.62 14.40 -13.67
N LEU A 21 4.35 13.38 -14.15
CA LEU A 21 5.08 12.43 -13.32
C LEU A 21 6.46 13.02 -12.98
N THR A 22 6.50 13.83 -11.92
CA THR A 22 7.75 14.37 -11.38
C THR A 22 8.39 13.41 -10.38
N ALA A 23 9.72 13.31 -10.43
CA ALA A 23 10.51 12.64 -9.38
C ALA A 23 11.02 13.63 -8.31
N GLU A 24 10.71 14.92 -8.47
CA GLU A 24 11.11 16.00 -7.58
C GLU A 24 9.98 16.39 -6.63
N VAL A 25 10.33 16.80 -5.42
CA VAL A 25 9.38 17.35 -4.44
C VAL A 25 8.91 18.72 -4.94
N ALA A 26 7.60 18.85 -5.21
CA ALA A 26 7.03 20.07 -5.76
C ALA A 26 6.97 21.23 -4.76
N ASP A 27 6.84 20.93 -3.46
CA ASP A 27 6.79 21.91 -2.37
C ASP A 27 7.62 21.41 -1.17
N THR A 28 8.83 21.96 -1.02
CA THR A 28 9.77 21.56 0.03
C THR A 28 9.33 21.98 1.43
N ASP A 29 8.59 23.08 1.55
CA ASP A 29 8.12 23.60 2.84
C ASP A 29 6.96 22.75 3.36
N ALA A 30 6.02 22.37 2.49
CA ALA A 30 4.97 21.41 2.80
C ALA A 30 5.54 20.05 3.21
N TYR A 31 6.57 19.57 2.51
CA TYR A 31 7.28 18.33 2.87
C TYR A 31 7.92 18.43 4.26
N ALA A 32 8.68 19.50 4.53
CA ALA A 32 9.33 19.70 5.83
C ALA A 32 8.31 19.76 6.99
N ASN A 33 7.21 20.49 6.81
CA ASN A 33 6.12 20.55 7.78
C ASN A 33 5.49 19.17 8.05
N THR A 34 5.33 18.36 7.01
CA THR A 34 4.81 16.99 7.13
C THR A 34 5.76 16.10 7.92
N VAL A 35 7.07 16.16 7.62
CA VAL A 35 8.11 15.41 8.34
C VAL A 35 8.08 15.76 9.84
N GLU A 36 8.04 17.04 10.19
CA GLU A 36 7.97 17.48 11.60
C GLU A 36 6.69 17.00 12.29
N ARG A 37 5.55 17.09 11.61
CA ARG A 37 4.26 16.62 12.14
C ARG A 37 4.28 15.12 12.43
N PHE A 38 4.89 14.32 11.55
CA PHE A 38 5.01 12.87 11.71
C PHE A 38 5.95 12.51 12.86
N ARG A 39 7.09 13.19 12.98
CA ARG A 39 8.02 13.03 14.11
C ARG A 39 7.33 13.34 15.44
N ALA A 40 6.65 14.48 15.55
CA ALA A 40 5.97 14.91 16.77
C ALA A 40 4.88 13.92 17.21
N ARG A 41 4.19 13.29 16.26
CA ARG A 41 3.14 12.29 16.52
C ARG A 41 3.65 10.85 16.55
N ARG A 42 4.95 10.62 16.33
CA ARG A 42 5.58 9.30 16.21
C ARG A 42 4.91 8.40 15.16
N ILE A 43 4.44 9.01 14.08
CA ILE A 43 3.83 8.29 12.97
C ILE A 43 4.93 7.78 12.04
N ALA A 44 4.86 6.50 11.69
CA ALA A 44 5.69 5.91 10.66
C ALA A 44 4.83 5.48 9.48
N LEU A 45 5.37 5.66 8.28
CA LEU A 45 4.79 5.15 7.05
C LEU A 45 5.49 3.84 6.67
N PRO A 46 4.76 2.86 6.11
CA PRO A 46 5.38 1.76 5.42
C PRO A 46 5.98 2.25 4.09
N THR A 47 7.09 1.65 3.70
CA THR A 47 7.67 1.78 2.37
C THR A 47 6.87 0.97 1.36
N PHE A 48 6.98 1.31 0.07
CA PHE A 48 6.37 0.48 -0.98
C PHE A 48 6.93 -0.94 -1.02
N ALA A 49 8.21 -1.14 -0.66
CA ALA A 49 8.82 -2.47 -0.58
C ALA A 49 8.17 -3.32 0.52
N GLU A 50 7.94 -2.74 1.69
CA GLU A 50 7.22 -3.37 2.80
C GLU A 50 5.75 -3.66 2.46
N LEU A 51 5.06 -2.76 1.76
CA LEU A 51 3.67 -3.01 1.34
C LEU A 51 3.56 -4.09 0.27
N ARG A 52 4.58 -4.21 -0.61
CA ARG A 52 4.68 -5.28 -1.61
C ARG A 52 4.97 -6.62 -0.97
N ASP A 53 5.87 -6.63 0.02
CA ASP A 53 6.28 -7.82 0.77
C ASP A 53 6.18 -7.56 2.28
N PRO A 54 5.00 -7.80 2.88
CA PRO A 54 4.75 -7.54 4.29
C PRO A 54 5.61 -8.37 5.25
N SER A 55 6.27 -9.43 4.77
CA SER A 55 7.24 -10.21 5.58
C SER A 55 8.47 -9.39 5.95
N THR A 56 8.75 -8.32 5.20
CA THR A 56 9.87 -7.39 5.46
C THR A 56 9.52 -6.30 6.48
N ILE A 57 8.24 -6.18 6.88
CA ILE A 57 7.83 -5.19 7.89
C ILE A 57 8.49 -5.53 9.24
N PRO A 58 9.17 -4.57 9.90
CA PRO A 58 9.81 -4.82 11.18
C PRO A 58 8.83 -5.35 12.23
N ALA A 59 9.23 -6.38 12.99
CA ALA A 59 8.39 -7.02 14.00
C ALA A 59 7.80 -6.02 15.02
N ALA A 60 8.54 -4.95 15.37
CA ALA A 60 8.04 -3.90 16.25
C ALA A 60 6.84 -3.12 15.67
N ARG A 61 6.77 -2.95 14.34
CA ARG A 61 5.63 -2.32 13.65
C ARG A 61 4.41 -3.24 13.66
N LEU A 62 4.62 -4.54 13.43
CA LEU A 62 3.55 -5.53 13.51
C LEU A 62 3.03 -5.69 14.94
N ALA A 63 3.91 -5.68 15.94
CA ALA A 63 3.52 -5.75 17.35
C ALA A 63 2.65 -4.57 17.78
N ALA A 64 2.91 -3.36 17.23
CA ALA A 64 2.10 -2.18 17.50
C ALA A 64 0.64 -2.28 16.99
N LEU A 65 0.33 -3.26 16.13
CA LEU A 65 -1.03 -3.53 15.66
C LEU A 65 -1.87 -4.32 16.68
N ALA A 66 -1.24 -4.91 17.70
CA ALA A 66 -1.93 -5.69 18.71
C ALA A 66 -2.88 -4.79 19.51
N GLY A 67 -4.17 -5.16 19.55
CA GLY A 67 -5.21 -4.39 20.22
C GLY A 67 -5.71 -3.16 19.46
N VAL A 68 -5.14 -2.84 18.30
CA VAL A 68 -5.65 -1.78 17.41
C VAL A 68 -6.73 -2.35 16.51
N ASP A 69 -7.95 -1.82 16.62
CA ASP A 69 -9.03 -2.13 15.67
C ASP A 69 -8.57 -1.78 14.26
N ARG A 70 -8.66 -2.76 13.35
CA ARG A 70 -8.26 -2.63 11.95
C ARG A 70 -8.98 -1.51 11.19
N ASN A 71 -10.12 -1.04 11.67
CA ASN A 71 -10.92 0.01 11.06
C ASN A 71 -10.88 1.34 11.83
N GLU A 72 -10.13 1.43 12.93
CA GLU A 72 -9.90 2.70 13.63
C GLU A 72 -8.97 3.61 12.81
N PRO A 73 -9.16 4.94 12.81
CA PRO A 73 -8.21 5.91 12.26
C PRO A 73 -6.87 6.00 13.03
N ASP A 74 -6.27 4.87 13.41
CA ASP A 74 -4.94 4.77 13.99
C ASP A 74 -3.87 4.68 12.89
N ALA A 75 -2.77 5.41 13.04
CA ALA A 75 -1.69 5.43 12.06
C ALA A 75 -0.96 4.08 11.92
N ALA A 76 -0.98 3.22 12.95
CA ALA A 76 -0.44 1.87 12.86
C ALA A 76 -1.14 1.05 11.75
N ASN A 77 -2.44 1.30 11.50
CA ASN A 77 -3.20 0.64 10.43
C ASN A 77 -2.63 0.89 9.03
N LEU A 78 -1.74 1.87 8.82
CA LEU A 78 -1.05 2.05 7.55
C LEU A 78 -0.22 0.81 7.15
N PHE A 79 0.30 0.06 8.12
CA PHE A 79 1.01 -1.20 7.87
C PHE A 79 0.09 -2.37 7.48
N ARG A 80 -1.24 -2.19 7.53
CA ARG A 80 -2.24 -3.18 7.04
C ARG A 80 -2.67 -2.91 5.59
N VAL A 81 -2.11 -1.89 4.92
CA VAL A 81 -2.53 -1.47 3.57
C VAL A 81 -1.82 -2.30 2.49
N HIS A 82 -2.01 -3.62 2.54
CA HIS A 82 -1.46 -4.59 1.60
C HIS A 82 -2.44 -5.78 1.40
N TRP A 83 -2.27 -6.55 0.33
CA TRP A 83 -3.20 -7.63 -0.03
C TRP A 83 -3.15 -8.87 0.87
N PHE A 84 -2.06 -9.08 1.59
CA PHE A 84 -1.86 -10.24 2.48
C PHE A 84 -2.64 -10.16 3.81
N GLY A 85 -3.56 -9.20 3.98
CA GLY A 85 -4.29 -8.99 5.23
C GLY A 85 -5.36 -10.04 5.52
N ARG A 86 -5.55 -10.36 6.81
CA ARG A 86 -6.56 -11.31 7.30
C ARG A 86 -7.88 -10.63 7.61
N LEU A 87 -9.00 -11.37 7.55
CA LEU A 87 -10.32 -10.82 7.88
C LEU A 87 -10.39 -10.36 9.35
N ASP A 88 -9.79 -11.14 10.24
CA ASP A 88 -9.70 -10.85 11.67
C ASP A 88 -8.67 -9.75 12.02
N GLY A 89 -7.92 -9.23 11.02
CA GLY A 89 -6.91 -8.19 11.22
C GLY A 89 -5.61 -8.68 11.87
N SER A 90 -5.43 -10.01 12.01
CA SER A 90 -4.15 -10.61 12.38
C SER A 90 -3.12 -10.53 11.24
N GLY A 91 -1.86 -10.85 11.56
CA GLY A 91 -0.69 -10.64 10.69
C GLY A 91 -0.81 -11.23 9.28
N PRO A 92 0.13 -10.94 8.37
CA PRO A 92 -0.02 -11.26 6.97
C PRO A 92 -0.10 -12.78 6.68
N HIS A 93 -0.89 -13.16 5.67
CA HIS A 93 -0.81 -14.47 5.03
C HIS A 93 0.41 -14.56 4.11
N ASP A 94 0.83 -15.78 3.78
CA ASP A 94 1.79 -16.02 2.68
C ASP A 94 1.16 -15.82 1.29
N VAL A 95 -0.16 -16.03 1.18
CA VAL A 95 -0.95 -15.85 -0.06
C VAL A 95 -2.16 -14.98 0.26
N PRO A 96 -2.46 -13.92 -0.52
CA PRO A 96 -3.65 -13.10 -0.32
C PRO A 96 -4.92 -13.94 -0.40
N ASP A 97 -5.91 -13.64 0.43
CA ASP A 97 -7.21 -14.29 0.30
C ASP A 97 -7.87 -13.88 -1.02
N TYR A 98 -8.39 -14.87 -1.74
CA TYR A 98 -9.05 -14.70 -3.02
C TYR A 98 -10.24 -15.65 -3.17
N VAL A 99 -11.11 -15.34 -4.13
CA VAL A 99 -12.14 -16.25 -4.62
C VAL A 99 -11.89 -16.52 -6.09
N GLU A 100 -11.88 -17.79 -6.50
CA GLU A 100 -11.81 -18.16 -7.90
C GLU A 100 -13.22 -18.28 -8.47
N LEU A 101 -13.48 -17.60 -9.59
CA LEU A 101 -14.78 -17.57 -10.23
C LEU A 101 -14.81 -18.64 -11.34
N PRO A 102 -15.64 -19.69 -11.22
CA PRO A 102 -15.58 -20.82 -12.12
C PRO A 102 -16.26 -20.52 -13.47
N THR A 103 -15.95 -21.32 -14.50
CA THR A 103 -16.50 -21.14 -15.86
C THR A 103 -18.03 -21.30 -15.89
N GLU A 104 -18.60 -22.16 -15.04
CA GLU A 104 -20.06 -22.34 -14.92
C GLU A 104 -20.77 -21.06 -14.43
N MET A 105 -20.05 -20.17 -13.75
CA MET A 105 -20.58 -18.89 -13.28
C MET A 105 -20.29 -17.75 -14.26
N THR A 106 -19.12 -17.76 -14.89
CA THR A 106 -18.61 -16.64 -15.70
C THR A 106 -18.90 -16.78 -17.19
N GLY A 107 -19.13 -18.00 -17.68
CA GLY A 107 -19.38 -18.28 -19.10
C GLY A 107 -18.15 -18.17 -20.00
N VAL A 108 -16.93 -18.08 -19.44
CA VAL A 108 -15.67 -17.95 -20.20
C VAL A 108 -14.61 -18.94 -19.71
N ASP A 109 -13.71 -19.33 -20.63
CA ASP A 109 -12.58 -20.23 -20.33
C ASP A 109 -11.44 -19.51 -19.57
N ALA A 110 -11.47 -18.18 -19.50
CA ALA A 110 -10.46 -17.41 -18.81
C ALA A 110 -10.53 -17.62 -17.29
N ARG A 111 -9.39 -17.93 -16.66
CA ARG A 111 -9.29 -18.03 -15.20
C ARG A 111 -9.48 -16.65 -14.56
N ILE A 112 -10.52 -16.49 -13.74
CA ILE A 112 -10.83 -15.23 -13.06
C ILE A 112 -10.63 -15.41 -11.55
N VAL A 113 -9.71 -14.62 -10.98
CA VAL A 113 -9.42 -14.59 -9.54
C VAL A 113 -9.82 -13.23 -8.98
N LEU A 114 -10.71 -13.23 -8.00
CA LEU A 114 -11.19 -12.04 -7.30
C LEU A 114 -10.36 -11.81 -6.02
N ALA A 115 -9.59 -10.73 -6.00
CA ALA A 115 -8.89 -10.27 -4.81
C ALA A 115 -9.86 -9.60 -3.82
N LEU A 116 -9.72 -9.88 -2.52
CA LEU A 116 -10.65 -9.40 -1.50
C LEU A 116 -10.20 -8.05 -0.91
N GLY A 117 -10.81 -6.96 -1.38
CA GLY A 117 -10.54 -5.61 -0.88
C GLY A 117 -11.06 -5.32 0.53
N ASN A 118 -11.98 -6.14 1.06
CA ASN A 118 -12.51 -5.97 2.42
C ASN A 118 -11.49 -6.36 3.52
N ARG A 119 -10.23 -6.61 3.16
CA ARG A 119 -9.12 -6.90 4.09
C ARG A 119 -8.28 -5.67 4.44
N PHE A 120 -8.47 -4.59 3.70
CA PHE A 120 -7.90 -3.29 4.02
C PHE A 120 -8.66 -2.63 5.19
N PRO A 121 -7.99 -1.76 5.96
CA PRO A 121 -8.65 -0.87 6.92
C PRO A 121 -9.79 -0.06 6.29
N MET A 122 -11.00 -0.19 6.83
CA MET A 122 -12.19 0.54 6.39
C MET A 122 -12.51 1.66 7.36
N ILE A 123 -11.65 2.68 7.44
CA ILE A 123 -11.78 3.83 8.36
C ILE A 123 -12.91 4.80 8.01
N ARG A 124 -13.91 4.36 7.23
CA ARG A 124 -15.03 5.16 6.70
C ARG A 124 -14.63 6.38 5.86
N ALA A 125 -13.36 6.48 5.46
CA ALA A 125 -12.88 7.45 4.48
C ALA A 125 -13.02 6.88 3.05
N HIS A 126 -13.32 7.75 2.08
CA HIS A 126 -13.22 7.38 0.67
C HIS A 126 -11.75 7.42 0.24
N LYS A 127 -11.24 6.28 -0.25
CA LYS A 127 -9.92 6.02 -0.88
C LYS A 127 -8.81 5.58 0.10
N VAL A 128 -8.17 4.46 -0.25
CA VAL A 128 -7.21 3.69 0.56
C VAL A 128 -5.80 3.76 -0.03
N LEU A 129 -4.99 4.64 0.54
CA LEU A 129 -3.56 4.58 0.86
C LEU A 129 -3.22 5.96 1.46
N ALA A 130 -2.15 6.08 2.26
CA ALA A 130 -1.66 7.41 2.57
C ALA A 130 -1.36 8.11 1.23
N ALA A 131 -1.96 9.29 1.00
CA ALA A 131 -1.47 10.14 -0.06
C ALA A 131 -0.06 10.54 0.37
N TYR A 132 0.95 9.92 -0.27
CA TYR A 132 2.31 10.40 -0.19
C TYR A 132 2.29 11.79 -0.82
N ALA A 133 2.27 12.82 0.03
CA ALA A 133 2.41 14.21 -0.37
C ALA A 133 3.88 14.51 -0.66
#